data_AF-A0A670Y148-F1
#
_entry.id   AF-A0A670Y148-F1
#
_cell.length_a   1.000
_cell.length_b   1.000
_cell.length_c   1.000
_cell.angle_alpha   90.00
_cell.angle_beta   90.00
_cell.angle_gamma   90.00
#
_symmetry.space_group_name_H-M   'P 1'
#
loop_
_entity.id
_entity.type
_entity.pdbx_description
1 polymer ?
#
loop_
_entity_poly.entity_id
_entity_poly.type
_entity_poly.pdbx_seq_one_letter_code
_entity_poly.pdbx_strand_id
1 'polypeptide(L)'
;MLAAGSPALMHTGSRILYRQISALMLSRNVGNQRAPKEFQTNALNRDIDTAAKLIGAGAATVGVAGSGAGIGRVFGSLIIGYARNPSLKQQLFSYAILGFALSEAMGLFCLMVAFLILKMGGFSFVHFHTQRDINKDSHF
;
A
#
# COMPACT_ATOMS: atom_id res chain seq x y z
N MET A 1 10.22 -42.87 44.35
CA MET A 1 8.98 -42.08 44.45
C MET A 1 9.16 -40.85 43.56
N LEU A 2 8.38 -40.77 42.46
CA LEU A 2 8.27 -39.70 41.42
C LEU A 2 9.54 -39.32 40.61
N ALA A 3 9.51 -39.06 39.29
CA ALA A 3 8.50 -39.14 38.23
C ALA A 3 9.18 -38.95 36.84
N ALA A 4 8.62 -39.61 35.81
CA ALA A 4 8.61 -39.27 34.36
C ALA A 4 9.94 -39.03 33.61
N GLY A 5 10.19 -39.52 32.39
CA GLY A 5 9.39 -40.23 31.40
C GLY A 5 10.27 -40.53 30.18
N SER A 6 9.92 -41.56 29.42
CA SER A 6 10.59 -41.98 28.19
C SER A 6 10.57 -40.90 27.11
N PRO A 7 11.46 -40.99 26.11
CA PRO A 7 10.98 -40.89 24.74
C PRO A 7 11.51 -42.01 23.85
N ALA A 8 10.58 -42.81 23.35
CA ALA A 8 10.74 -43.60 22.12
C ALA A 8 10.21 -42.75 20.95
N LEU A 9 11.02 -42.55 19.89
CA LEU A 9 10.61 -42.46 18.47
C LEU A 9 11.84 -42.03 17.63
N MET A 10 12.57 -42.98 17.06
CA MET A 10 12.41 -43.46 15.68
C MET A 10 12.71 -42.40 14.59
N HIS A 11 13.91 -42.52 14.04
CA HIS A 11 14.12 -42.74 12.60
C HIS A 11 13.66 -41.61 11.63
N THR A 12 14.12 -40.38 11.86
CA THR A 12 14.08 -39.28 10.86
C THR A 12 15.42 -39.16 10.13
N GLY A 13 15.97 -40.28 9.65
CA GLY A 13 17.30 -40.32 9.00
C GLY A 13 17.27 -40.25 7.46
N SER A 14 16.17 -40.60 6.81
CA SER A 14 16.22 -41.03 5.40
C SER A 14 15.59 -40.07 4.39
N ARG A 15 15.12 -38.89 4.79
CA ARG A 15 14.41 -37.96 3.87
C ARG A 15 15.29 -36.89 3.22
N ILE A 16 16.55 -36.73 3.63
CA ILE A 16 17.43 -35.66 3.11
C ILE A 16 18.21 -36.13 1.88
N LEU A 17 18.54 -37.42 1.77
CA LEU A 17 19.41 -37.92 0.70
C LEU A 17 18.70 -38.10 -0.66
N TYR A 18 17.40 -38.40 -0.68
CA TYR A 18 16.68 -38.67 -1.93
C TYR A 18 16.44 -37.41 -2.78
N ARG A 19 16.34 -36.24 -2.14
CA ARG A 19 16.05 -34.96 -2.84
C ARG A 19 17.18 -34.49 -3.74
N GLN A 20 18.43 -34.85 -3.46
CA GLN A 20 19.58 -34.35 -4.22
C GLN A 20 19.88 -35.24 -5.44
N ILE A 21 19.68 -36.55 -5.32
CA ILE A 21 20.00 -37.51 -6.40
C ILE A 21 18.90 -37.53 -7.48
N SER A 22 17.63 -37.29 -7.13
CA SER A 22 16.55 -37.14 -8.12
C SER A 22 16.67 -35.89 -9.00
N ALA A 23 17.30 -34.83 -8.49
CA ALA A 23 17.47 -33.58 -9.25
C ALA A 23 18.53 -33.68 -10.35
N LEU A 24 19.52 -34.57 -10.20
CA LEU A 24 20.61 -34.73 -11.15
C LEU A 24 20.21 -35.53 -12.40
N MET A 25 19.26 -36.46 -12.28
CA MET A 25 18.81 -37.32 -13.38
C MET A 25 17.79 -36.66 -14.31
N LEU A 26 17.32 -35.45 -13.98
CA LEU A 26 16.44 -34.64 -14.82
C LEU A 26 17.19 -33.50 -15.52
N SER A 27 18.51 -33.66 -15.73
CA SER A 27 19.34 -32.71 -16.48
C SER A 27 19.85 -33.35 -17.78
N ARG A 28 18.92 -33.62 -18.70
CA ARG A 28 19.23 -33.92 -20.10
C ARG A 28 18.03 -33.65 -21.00
N ASN A 29 17.89 -32.41 -21.44
CA ASN A 29 17.44 -32.15 -22.80
C ASN A 29 18.06 -30.84 -23.29
N VAL A 30 19.17 -30.98 -24.01
CA VAL A 30 19.68 -29.96 -24.93
C VAL A 30 18.74 -30.00 -26.13
N GLY A 31 17.77 -29.09 -26.10
CA GLY A 31 16.79 -28.90 -27.15
C GLY A 31 16.57 -27.40 -27.36
N ASN A 32 17.31 -26.86 -28.31
CA ASN A 32 16.88 -25.81 -29.24
C ASN A 32 16.07 -24.61 -28.69
N GLN A 33 16.75 -23.47 -28.59
CA GLN A 33 16.27 -22.09 -28.65
C GLN A 33 14.77 -21.89 -28.97
N ARG A 34 14.07 -21.26 -28.03
CA ARG A 34 13.34 -19.98 -28.16
C ARG A 34 12.47 -19.83 -26.92
N ALA A 35 12.92 -19.01 -25.98
CA ALA A 35 12.07 -18.56 -24.87
C ALA A 35 10.81 -17.89 -25.47
N PRO A 36 9.59 -18.38 -25.21
CA PRO A 36 8.41 -17.62 -25.57
C PRO A 36 8.39 -16.37 -24.69
N LYS A 37 8.52 -15.18 -25.31
CA LYS A 37 8.27 -13.87 -24.69
C LYS A 37 6.75 -13.68 -24.45
N GLU A 38 6.10 -14.65 -23.82
CA GLU A 38 4.63 -14.67 -23.72
C GLU A 38 4.11 -14.90 -22.29
N PHE A 39 5.00 -15.05 -21.31
CA PHE A 39 4.59 -15.23 -19.91
C PHE A 39 5.30 -14.32 -18.90
N GLN A 40 6.04 -13.32 -19.38
CA GLN A 40 6.78 -12.37 -18.53
C GLN A 40 6.24 -10.93 -18.58
N THR A 41 5.21 -10.68 -19.38
CA THR A 41 4.47 -9.40 -19.38
C THR A 41 3.59 -9.25 -18.14
N ASN A 42 3.02 -10.35 -17.64
CA ASN A 42 2.15 -10.32 -16.46
C ASN A 42 2.89 -9.92 -15.18
N ALA A 43 4.13 -10.38 -14.97
CA ALA A 43 4.92 -10.00 -13.80
C ALA A 43 5.30 -8.50 -13.85
N LEU A 44 5.79 -8.04 -15.01
CA LEU A 44 6.16 -6.64 -15.21
C LEU A 44 4.96 -5.69 -15.11
N ASN A 45 3.78 -6.07 -15.63
CA ASN A 45 2.55 -5.28 -15.52
C ASN A 45 2.07 -5.14 -14.06
N ARG A 46 2.21 -6.21 -13.26
CA ARG A 46 1.91 -6.16 -11.81
C ARG A 46 2.81 -5.18 -11.05
N ASP A 47 4.09 -5.14 -11.42
CA ASP A 47 5.07 -4.26 -10.78
C ASP A 47 4.79 -2.79 -11.13
N ILE A 48 4.42 -2.52 -12.40
CA ILE A 48 4.03 -1.18 -12.87
C ILE A 48 2.73 -0.72 -12.19
N ASP A 49 1.72 -1.58 -12.08
CA ASP A 49 0.48 -1.28 -11.36
C ASP A 49 0.73 -0.98 -9.88
N THR A 50 1.67 -1.71 -9.26
CA THR A 50 2.06 -1.49 -7.87
C THR A 50 2.79 -0.15 -7.71
N ALA A 51 3.71 0.17 -8.63
CA ALA A 51 4.41 1.44 -8.65
C ALA A 51 3.43 2.63 -8.85
N ALA A 52 2.48 2.50 -9.79
CA ALA A 52 1.47 3.51 -10.05
C ALA A 52 0.57 3.77 -8.82
N LYS A 53 0.20 2.72 -8.07
CA LYS A 53 -0.57 2.84 -6.82
C LYS A 53 0.20 3.59 -5.75
N LEU A 54 1.49 3.33 -5.58
CA LEU A 54 2.32 4.03 -4.59
C LEU A 54 2.49 5.52 -4.94
N ILE A 55 2.70 5.83 -6.23
CA ILE A 55 2.76 7.22 -6.71
C ILE A 55 1.42 7.93 -6.50
N GLY A 56 0.30 7.29 -6.89
CA GLY A 56 -1.04 7.85 -6.73
C GLY A 56 -1.45 8.03 -5.26
N ALA A 57 -1.12 7.08 -4.40
CA ALA A 57 -1.35 7.18 -2.96
C ALA A 57 -0.51 8.31 -2.34
N GLY A 58 0.75 8.47 -2.75
CA GLY A 58 1.62 9.57 -2.31
C GLY A 58 1.16 10.94 -2.81
N ALA A 59 0.66 11.03 -4.03
CA ALA A 59 0.06 12.27 -4.55
C ALA A 59 -1.23 12.63 -3.80
N ALA A 60 -2.04 11.63 -3.45
CA ALA A 60 -3.27 11.83 -2.68
C ALA A 60 -3.01 12.31 -1.25
N THR A 61 -1.87 12.00 -0.61
CA THR A 61 -1.59 12.45 0.77
C THR A 61 -1.11 13.91 0.86
N VAL A 62 -0.75 14.57 -0.24
CA VAL A 62 -0.31 15.98 -0.23
C VAL A 62 -1.39 16.91 0.37
N GLY A 63 -2.68 16.56 0.23
CA GLY A 63 -3.78 17.34 0.80
C GLY A 63 -3.79 17.39 2.34
N VAL A 64 -3.11 16.47 3.03
CA VAL A 64 -2.96 16.50 4.51
C VAL A 64 -2.18 17.74 4.96
N ALA A 65 -1.28 18.26 4.13
CA ALA A 65 -0.58 19.51 4.42
C ALA A 65 -1.56 20.69 4.57
N GLY A 66 -2.67 20.69 3.81
CA GLY A 66 -3.74 21.67 3.93
C GLY A 66 -4.44 21.61 5.29
N SER A 67 -4.67 20.40 5.83
CA SER A 67 -5.20 20.23 7.18
C SER A 67 -4.24 20.78 8.24
N GLY A 68 -2.94 20.47 8.14
CA GLY A 68 -1.93 20.99 9.06
C GLY A 68 -1.87 22.52 9.08
N ALA A 69 -1.92 23.15 7.89
CA ALA A 69 -2.01 24.61 7.77
C ALA A 69 -3.32 25.18 8.36
N GLY A 70 -4.44 24.49 8.17
CA GLY A 70 -5.74 24.85 8.75
C GLY A 70 -5.71 24.85 10.27
N ILE A 71 -5.20 23.79 10.88
CA ILE A 71 -5.06 23.64 12.34
C ILE A 71 -4.19 24.77 12.91
N GLY A 72 -3.05 25.06 12.27
CA GLY A 72 -2.17 26.16 12.68
C GLY A 72 -2.87 27.51 12.67
N ARG A 73 -3.74 27.77 11.68
CA ARG A 73 -4.53 29.02 11.63
C ARG A 73 -5.63 29.07 12.69
N VAL A 74 -6.29 27.94 12.97
CA VAL A 74 -7.33 27.86 14.00
C VAL A 74 -6.73 28.14 15.38
N PHE A 75 -5.64 27.46 15.74
CA PHE A 75 -4.97 27.70 17.03
C PHE A 75 -4.29 29.07 17.10
N GLY A 76 -3.69 29.57 16.02
CA GLY A 76 -3.12 30.91 15.99
C GLY A 76 -4.17 32.00 16.23
N SER A 77 -5.34 31.88 15.58
CA SER A 77 -6.45 32.81 15.78
C SER A 77 -7.08 32.69 17.18
N LEU A 78 -7.10 31.48 17.75
CA LEU A 78 -7.57 31.25 19.11
C LEU A 78 -6.69 31.99 20.14
N ILE A 79 -5.36 31.89 20.03
CA ILE A 79 -4.44 32.56 20.97
C ILE A 79 -4.61 34.08 20.91
N ILE A 80 -4.66 34.63 19.70
CA ILE A 80 -4.84 36.07 19.48
C ILE A 80 -6.23 36.52 19.99
N GLY A 81 -7.28 35.77 19.71
CA GLY A 81 -8.63 36.05 20.18
C GLY A 81 -8.75 35.97 21.69
N TYR A 82 -8.07 34.98 22.30
CA TYR A 82 -8.03 34.80 23.75
C TYR A 82 -7.29 35.92 24.46
N ALA A 83 -6.18 36.40 23.88
CA ALA A 83 -5.42 37.53 24.40
C ALA A 83 -6.21 38.86 24.38
N ARG A 84 -7.14 39.03 23.43
CA ARG A 84 -7.95 40.25 23.31
C ARG A 84 -9.13 40.28 24.26
N ASN A 85 -9.83 39.16 24.42
CA ASN A 85 -11.04 39.08 25.24
C ASN A 85 -11.07 37.75 26.03
N PRO A 86 -10.40 37.68 27.20
CA PRO A 86 -10.30 36.46 27.98
C PRO A 86 -11.64 35.99 28.57
N SER A 87 -12.63 36.89 28.68
CA SER A 87 -13.98 36.59 29.17
C SER A 87 -14.78 35.63 28.28
N LEU A 88 -14.46 35.56 26.98
CA LEU A 88 -15.14 34.68 26.01
C LEU A 88 -14.43 33.33 25.80
N LYS A 89 -13.51 32.95 26.71
CA LYS A 89 -12.66 31.74 26.62
C LYS A 89 -13.40 30.50 26.17
N GLN A 90 -14.47 30.16 26.88
CA GLN A 90 -15.13 28.88 26.78
C GLN A 90 -15.80 28.72 25.41
N GLN A 91 -16.41 29.80 24.92
CA GLN A 91 -17.09 29.82 23.63
C GLN A 91 -16.07 29.83 22.48
N LEU A 92 -15.00 30.62 22.60
CA LEU A 92 -13.93 30.67 21.59
C LEU A 92 -13.17 29.34 21.51
N PHE A 93 -12.98 28.67 22.64
CA PHE A 93 -12.39 27.33 22.69
C PHE A 93 -13.31 26.29 22.04
N SER A 94 -14.63 26.31 22.31
CA SER A 94 -15.58 25.44 21.61
C SER A 94 -15.56 25.64 20.09
N TYR A 95 -15.48 26.88 19.60
CA TYR A 95 -15.37 27.15 18.16
C TYR A 95 -14.02 26.70 17.58
N ALA A 96 -12.93 26.84 18.32
CA ALA A 96 -11.64 26.35 17.88
C ALA A 96 -11.58 24.83 17.81
N ILE A 97 -12.18 24.11 18.77
CA ILE A 97 -12.29 22.65 18.73
C ILE A 97 -13.19 22.20 17.57
N LEU A 98 -14.28 22.91 17.30
CA LEU A 98 -15.10 22.67 16.12
C LEU A 98 -14.29 22.86 14.82
N GLY A 99 -13.54 23.96 14.71
CA GLY A 99 -12.67 24.23 13.56
C GLY A 99 -11.54 23.21 13.40
N PHE A 100 -10.95 22.76 14.51
CA PHE A 100 -9.95 21.68 14.55
C PHE A 100 -10.56 20.38 14.04
N ALA A 101 -11.72 19.97 14.55
CA ALA A 101 -12.40 18.76 14.12
C ALA A 101 -12.76 18.77 12.63
N LEU A 102 -13.20 19.92 12.10
CA LEU A 102 -13.48 20.08 10.67
C LEU A 102 -12.20 20.01 9.81
N SER A 103 -11.11 20.62 10.26
CA SER A 103 -9.81 20.53 9.58
C SER A 103 -9.28 19.09 9.57
N GLU A 104 -9.33 18.40 10.72
CA GLU A 104 -8.97 16.99 10.84
C GLU A 104 -9.84 16.10 9.96
N ALA A 105 -11.15 16.33 9.91
CA ALA A 105 -12.05 15.56 9.04
C ALA A 105 -11.64 15.64 7.56
N MET A 106 -11.21 16.81 7.09
CA MET A 106 -10.69 16.98 5.72
C MET A 106 -9.33 16.29 5.52
N GLY A 107 -8.44 16.34 6.52
CA GLY A 107 -7.17 15.61 6.49
C GLY A 107 -7.35 14.08 6.47
N LEU A 108 -8.23 13.57 7.32
CA LEU A 108 -8.59 12.15 7.38
C LEU A 108 -9.33 11.70 6.13
N PHE A 109 -10.16 12.56 5.53
CA PHE A 109 -10.77 12.28 4.23
C PHE A 109 -9.70 12.10 3.14
N CYS A 110 -8.68 12.96 3.13
CA CYS A 110 -7.53 12.84 2.23
C CYS A 110 -6.80 11.50 2.42
N LEU A 111 -6.55 11.11 3.68
CA LEU A 111 -5.95 9.82 4.01
C LEU A 111 -6.84 8.63 3.64
N MET A 112 -8.16 8.76 3.78
CA MET A 112 -9.12 7.74 3.38
C MET A 112 -9.01 7.43 1.89
N VAL A 113 -8.89 8.46 1.04
CA VAL A 113 -8.69 8.31 -0.40
C VAL A 113 -7.32 7.67 -0.71
N ALA A 114 -6.26 8.10 -0.02
CA ALA A 114 -4.93 7.50 -0.19
C ALA A 114 -4.92 6.01 0.17
N PHE A 115 -5.57 5.62 1.27
CA PHE A 115 -5.72 4.22 1.65
C PHE A 115 -6.62 3.44 0.71
N LEU A 116 -7.64 4.06 0.13
CA LEU A 116 -8.48 3.43 -0.88
C LEU A 116 -7.66 3.05 -2.11
N ILE A 117 -6.77 3.94 -2.57
CA ILE A 117 -5.87 3.69 -3.71
C ILE A 117 -4.87 2.56 -3.40
N LEU A 118 -4.32 2.54 -2.18
CA LEU A 118 -3.29 1.57 -1.80
C LEU A 118 -3.87 0.19 -1.49
N LYS A 119 -5.02 0.12 -0.80
CA LYS A 119 -5.57 -1.13 -0.23
C LYS A 119 -6.69 -1.75 -1.07
N MET A 120 -7.44 -0.95 -1.82
CA MET A 120 -8.51 -1.41 -2.71
C MET A 120 -8.02 -1.38 -4.16
N GLY A 121 -7.04 -2.23 -4.45
CA GLY A 121 -6.27 -2.25 -5.70
C GLY A 121 -7.01 -2.64 -6.98
N GLY A 122 -8.29 -2.26 -7.15
CA GLY A 122 -9.12 -2.48 -8.34
C GLY A 122 -9.36 -1.24 -9.22
N PHE A 123 -8.97 -0.03 -8.77
CA PHE A 123 -9.02 1.17 -9.61
C PHE A 123 -7.84 1.21 -10.57
N SER A 124 -7.89 0.34 -11.57
CA SER A 124 -6.95 0.35 -12.70
C SER A 124 -7.31 1.49 -13.65
N PHE A 125 -7.16 2.73 -13.19
CA PHE A 125 -7.32 3.92 -14.05
C PHE A 125 -6.18 4.03 -15.06
N VAL A 126 -5.02 3.41 -14.79
CA VAL A 126 -3.83 3.44 -15.66
C VAL A 126 -3.87 2.35 -16.75
N HIS A 127 -4.45 1.17 -16.48
CA HIS A 127 -4.53 0.09 -17.47
C HIS A 127 -5.54 0.33 -18.60
N PHE A 128 -6.40 1.36 -18.50
CA PHE A 128 -7.35 1.71 -19.56
C PHE A 128 -6.78 2.64 -20.64
N HIS A 129 -5.63 3.29 -20.39
CA HIS A 129 -5.02 4.16 -21.39
C HIS A 129 -4.07 3.40 -22.33
N THR A 130 -3.39 2.34 -21.87
CA THR A 130 -2.45 1.56 -22.70
C THR A 130 -3.09 0.43 -23.54
N GLN A 131 -4.41 0.22 -23.45
CA GLN A 131 -5.15 -0.73 -24.29
C GLN A 131 -5.84 -0.05 -25.48
N ARG A 132 -5.91 1.30 -25.52
CA ARG A 132 -6.46 2.03 -26.66
C ARG A 132 -5.46 2.22 -27.80
N ASP A 133 -4.17 2.10 -27.53
CA ASP A 133 -3.14 2.30 -28.55
C ASP A 133 -2.82 1.02 -29.33
N ILE A 134 -2.91 -0.17 -28.71
CA ILE A 134 -2.61 -1.45 -29.40
C ILE A 134 -3.71 -1.87 -30.41
N ASN A 135 -4.96 -1.43 -30.23
CA ASN A 135 -6.07 -1.82 -31.11
C ASN A 135 -6.19 -0.95 -32.38
N LYS A 136 -5.47 0.17 -32.48
CA LYS A 136 -5.47 1.01 -33.68
C LYS A 136 -4.51 0.55 -34.77
N ASP A 137 -3.56 -0.33 -34.43
CA ASP A 137 -2.49 -0.74 -35.35
C ASP A 137 -2.84 -2.01 -36.16
N SER A 138 -3.98 -2.66 -35.87
CA SER A 138 -4.45 -3.87 -36.57
C SER A 138 -5.43 -3.61 -37.71
N HIS A 139 -5.59 -2.35 -38.12
CA HIS A 139 -6.48 -1.91 -39.21
C HIS A 139 -5.73 -1.27 -40.40
N PHE A 140 -4.48 -1.69 -40.64
CA PHE A 140 -3.76 -1.47 -41.90
C PHE A 140 -3.23 -2.80 -42.45
#